data_AF-A0AAU1XGD4-F1
#
_entry.id   AF-A0AAU1XGD4-F1
#
_cell.length_a   1.000
_cell.length_b   1.000
_cell.length_c   1.000
_cell.angle_alpha   90.00
_cell.angle_beta   90.00
_cell.angle_gamma   90.00
#
_symmetry.space_group_name_H-M   'P 1'
#
loop_
_entity.id
_entity.type
_entity.pdbx_description
1 polymer ?
#
loop_
_entity_poly.entity_id
_entity_poly.type
_entity_poly.pdbx_seq_one_letter_code
_entity_poly.pdbx_strand_id
1 'polypeptide(L)'
;MNDKAARPRHWKTAREVPEGSGAGMQLDLMRRLSRAEIRPGRFAKQWLDARRKALNEGERIGDHLCRALNQVFYALDEYAIDPAFREDGDTTDAELLDIVNRTLARIDGTGMK
;
A
#
# COMPACT_ATOMS: atom_id res chain seq x y z
N MET A 1 -30.94 -6.24 -11.60
CA MET A 1 -29.87 -7.05 -10.96
C MET A 1 -29.57 -6.38 -9.62
N ASN A 2 -29.69 -7.13 -8.53
CA ASN A 2 -29.75 -6.59 -7.16
C ASN A 2 -28.47 -5.84 -6.74
N ASP A 3 -28.62 -4.54 -6.48
CA ASP A 3 -27.75 -3.77 -5.59
C ASP A 3 -27.89 -4.30 -4.16
N LYS A 4 -27.08 -5.30 -3.81
CA LYS A 4 -26.82 -5.62 -2.41
C LYS A 4 -25.96 -4.50 -1.85
N ALA A 5 -26.57 -3.61 -1.07
CA ALA A 5 -25.88 -2.72 -0.15
C ALA A 5 -24.73 -3.48 0.54
N ALA A 6 -23.50 -3.14 0.19
CA ALA A 6 -22.32 -3.79 0.70
C ALA A 6 -22.22 -3.50 2.21
N ARG A 7 -22.47 -4.51 3.05
CA ARG A 7 -22.17 -4.46 4.49
C ARG A 7 -20.76 -3.90 4.70
N PRO A 8 -20.51 -3.04 5.71
CA PRO A 8 -19.16 -2.51 5.96
C PRO A 8 -18.17 -3.67 6.13
N ARG A 9 -17.30 -3.83 5.12
CA ARG A 9 -16.51 -5.05 4.91
C ARG A 9 -15.20 -4.96 5.68
N HIS A 10 -15.23 -5.22 6.99
CA HIS A 10 -14.02 -5.26 7.81
C HIS A 10 -13.14 -6.48 7.47
N TRP A 11 -12.29 -6.35 6.45
CA TRP A 11 -11.36 -7.41 6.02
C TRP A 11 -10.18 -7.53 6.97
N LYS A 12 -9.99 -8.70 7.56
CA LYS A 12 -8.93 -8.97 8.55
C LYS A 12 -7.61 -9.38 7.91
N THR A 13 -7.65 -9.96 6.71
CA THR A 13 -6.44 -10.43 6.00
C THR A 13 -6.34 -9.86 4.59
N ALA A 14 -5.12 -9.79 4.05
CA ALA A 14 -4.90 -9.33 2.68
C ALA A 14 -5.62 -10.17 1.62
N ARG A 15 -5.90 -11.45 1.90
CA ARG A 15 -6.62 -12.35 1.00
C ARG A 15 -8.12 -12.05 0.90
N GLU A 16 -8.68 -11.38 1.91
CA GLU A 16 -10.09 -11.01 1.94
C GLU A 16 -10.38 -9.70 1.19
N VAL A 17 -9.33 -8.91 0.90
CA VAL A 17 -9.43 -7.63 0.22
C VAL A 17 -9.64 -7.87 -1.28
N PRO A 18 -10.76 -7.39 -1.88
CA PRO A 18 -10.99 -7.51 -3.31
C PRO A 18 -9.91 -6.79 -4.12
N GLU A 19 -9.40 -7.42 -5.17
CA GLU A 19 -8.33 -6.84 -6.02
C GLU A 19 -8.73 -5.49 -6.66
N GLY A 20 -10.02 -5.30 -6.94
CA GLY A 20 -10.55 -4.05 -7.49
C GLY A 20 -10.81 -2.93 -6.47
N SER A 21 -10.60 -3.18 -5.17
CA SER A 21 -10.73 -2.17 -4.12
C SER A 21 -9.47 -1.29 -4.06
N GLY A 22 -9.56 -0.07 -3.51
CA GLY A 22 -8.40 0.79 -3.30
C GLY A 22 -7.34 0.12 -2.42
N ALA A 23 -7.74 -0.55 -1.34
CA ALA A 23 -6.82 -1.35 -0.52
C ALA A 23 -6.23 -2.54 -1.30
N GLY A 24 -7.00 -3.19 -2.18
CA GLY A 24 -6.53 -4.27 -3.04
C GLY A 24 -5.46 -3.81 -4.02
N MET A 25 -5.69 -2.66 -4.66
CA MET A 25 -4.73 -2.00 -5.56
C MET A 25 -3.44 -1.59 -4.83
N GLN A 26 -3.53 -1.06 -3.61
CA GLN A 26 -2.34 -0.77 -2.79
C GLN A 26 -1.48 -2.02 -2.57
N LEU A 27 -2.11 -3.16 -2.26
CA LEU A 27 -1.41 -4.42 -2.02
C LEU A 27 -0.79 -5.01 -3.30
N ASP A 28 -1.49 -4.92 -4.43
CA ASP A 28 -0.95 -5.31 -5.74
C ASP A 28 0.29 -4.49 -6.08
N LEU A 29 0.20 -3.16 -5.97
CA LEU A 29 1.32 -2.26 -6.25
C LEU A 29 2.55 -2.56 -5.38
N MET A 30 2.35 -2.88 -4.10
CA MET A 30 3.43 -3.30 -3.21
C MET A 30 4.10 -4.59 -3.72
N ARG A 31 3.34 -5.60 -4.12
CA ARG A 31 3.88 -6.86 -4.67
C ARG A 31 4.63 -6.64 -5.97
N ARG A 32 4.13 -5.77 -6.85
CA ARG A 32 4.77 -5.43 -8.12
C ARG A 32 6.08 -4.67 -7.91
N LEU A 33 6.14 -3.77 -6.93
CA LEU A 33 7.39 -3.10 -6.56
C LEU A 33 8.41 -4.11 -6.03
N SER A 34 8.00 -5.01 -5.13
CA SER A 34 8.83 -6.06 -4.56
C SER A 34 9.46 -6.97 -5.63
N ARG A 35 8.75 -7.22 -6.73
CA ARG A 35 9.21 -8.01 -7.88
C ARG A 35 9.96 -7.19 -8.94
N ALA A 36 10.23 -5.92 -8.68
CA ALA A 36 10.83 -4.97 -9.63
C ALA A 36 10.04 -4.80 -10.95
N GLU A 37 8.73 -5.06 -10.95
CA GLU A 37 7.85 -4.91 -12.12
C GLU A 37 7.43 -3.45 -12.35
N ILE A 38 7.57 -2.59 -11.35
CA ILE A 38 7.29 -1.14 -11.42
C ILE A 38 8.41 -0.35 -10.76
N ARG A 39 8.69 0.85 -11.28
CA ARG A 39 9.68 1.75 -10.70
C ARG A 39 9.15 2.45 -9.43
N PRO A 40 10.00 2.79 -8.44
CA PRO A 40 9.61 3.42 -7.18
C PRO A 40 8.76 4.69 -7.32
N GLY A 41 9.15 5.65 -8.16
CA GLY A 41 8.35 6.87 -8.39
C GLY A 41 6.96 6.58 -9.00
N ARG A 42 6.86 5.59 -9.89
CA ARG A 42 5.58 5.16 -10.48
C ARG A 42 4.72 4.39 -9.46
N PHE A 43 5.36 3.62 -8.58
CA PHE A 43 4.70 2.98 -7.44
C PHE A 43 4.11 4.04 -6.51
N ALA A 44 4.90 5.01 -6.06
CA ALA A 44 4.50 6.04 -5.11
C ALA A 44 3.23 6.77 -5.56
N LYS A 45 3.23 7.26 -6.80
CA LYS A 45 2.06 7.96 -7.38
C LYS A 45 0.80 7.08 -7.39
N GLN A 46 0.89 5.89 -7.97
CA GLN A 46 -0.28 5.00 -8.09
C GLN A 46 -0.77 4.50 -6.73
N TRP A 47 0.12 4.30 -5.77
CA TRP A 47 -0.23 3.83 -4.43
C TRP A 47 -1.00 4.91 -3.66
N LEU A 48 -0.57 6.19 -3.77
CA LEU A 48 -1.30 7.32 -3.20
C LEU A 48 -2.68 7.51 -3.86
N ASP A 49 -2.79 7.32 -5.18
CA ASP A 49 -4.08 7.36 -5.88
C ASP A 49 -5.02 6.24 -5.39
N ALA A 50 -4.50 5.01 -5.23
CA ALA A 50 -5.26 3.88 -4.69
C ALA A 50 -5.72 4.12 -3.25
N ARG A 51 -4.87 4.74 -2.41
CA ARG A 51 -5.24 5.15 -1.05
C ARG A 51 -6.33 6.19 -1.04
N ARG A 52 -6.27 7.20 -1.90
CA ARG A 52 -7.34 8.20 -2.04
C ARG A 52 -8.66 7.54 -2.43
N LYS A 53 -8.63 6.57 -3.35
CA LYS A 53 -9.81 5.78 -3.72
C LYS A 53 -10.39 5.03 -2.50
N ALA A 54 -9.56 4.32 -1.74
CA ALA A 54 -10.01 3.57 -0.57
C ALA A 54 -10.68 4.49 0.48
N LEU A 55 -10.12 5.68 0.71
CA LEU A 55 -10.68 6.68 1.62
C LEU A 55 -12.01 7.23 1.11
N ASN A 56 -12.10 7.58 -0.18
CA ASN A 56 -13.32 8.11 -0.79
C ASN A 56 -14.47 7.10 -0.78
N GLU A 57 -14.16 5.81 -0.92
CA GLU A 57 -15.15 4.72 -0.89
C GLU A 57 -15.47 4.25 0.53
N GLY A 58 -14.81 4.81 1.55
CA GLY A 58 -15.02 4.45 2.95
C GLY A 58 -14.66 2.99 3.26
N GLU A 59 -13.65 2.44 2.56
CA GLU A 59 -13.19 1.06 2.77
C GLU A 59 -12.71 0.88 4.21
N ARG A 60 -13.22 -0.17 4.88
CA ARG A 60 -12.82 -0.50 6.25
C ARG A 60 -11.94 -1.74 6.24
N ILE A 61 -10.68 -1.59 6.57
CA ILE A 61 -9.74 -2.72 6.72
C ILE A 61 -9.42 -2.95 8.19
N GLY A 62 -9.07 -4.19 8.54
CA GLY A 62 -8.69 -4.54 9.90
C GLY A 62 -7.42 -3.84 10.35
N ASP A 63 -7.33 -3.56 11.66
CA ASP A 63 -6.26 -2.74 12.26
C ASP A 63 -4.84 -3.18 11.88
N HIS A 64 -4.59 -4.49 11.80
CA HIS A 64 -3.29 -5.00 11.40
C HIS A 64 -2.89 -4.53 9.99
N LEU A 65 -3.82 -4.65 9.04
CA LEU A 65 -3.59 -4.24 7.65
C LEU A 65 -3.55 -2.71 7.55
N CYS A 66 -4.41 -2.00 8.29
CA CYS A 66 -4.39 -0.55 8.36
C CYS A 66 -3.02 -0.01 8.81
N ARG A 67 -2.46 -0.57 9.88
CA ARG A 67 -1.13 -0.20 10.39
C ARG A 67 -0.04 -0.47 9.36
N ALA A 68 -0.07 -1.62 8.70
CA ALA A 68 0.88 -1.98 7.66
C ALA A 68 0.84 -1.00 6.48
N LEU A 69 -0.35 -0.66 5.97
CA LEU A 69 -0.50 0.30 4.88
C LEU A 69 -0.14 1.73 5.32
N ASN A 70 -0.37 2.12 6.58
CA ASN A 70 0.05 3.43 7.08
C ASN A 70 1.57 3.56 7.15
N GLN A 71 2.30 2.49 7.44
CA GLN A 71 3.76 2.52 7.42
C GLN A 71 4.30 2.87 6.02
N VAL A 72 3.71 2.28 4.97
CA VAL A 72 4.06 2.63 3.58
C VAL A 72 3.67 4.06 3.26
N PHE A 73 2.51 4.53 3.74
CA PHE A 73 2.11 5.92 3.56
C PHE A 73 3.10 6.91 4.15
N TYR A 74 3.60 6.68 5.37
CA TYR A 74 4.59 7.56 5.98
C TYR A 74 5.92 7.56 5.22
N ALA A 75 6.37 6.39 4.76
CA ALA A 75 7.56 6.31 3.91
C ALA A 75 7.39 7.08 2.58
N LEU A 76 6.17 7.13 2.04
CA LEU A 76 5.87 7.90 0.84
C LEU A 76 5.77 9.41 1.09
N ASP A 77 5.47 9.83 2.32
CA ASP A 77 5.47 11.24 2.73
C ASP A 77 6.90 11.80 2.78
N GLU A 78 7.87 10.94 3.14
CA GLU A 78 9.31 11.23 3.15
C GLU A 78 10.00 10.92 1.81
N TYR A 79 9.28 10.46 0.79
CA TYR A 79 9.84 10.07 -0.50
C TYR A 79 9.58 11.12 -1.58
N ALA A 80 10.64 11.74 -2.09
CA ALA A 80 10.56 12.62 -3.25
C ALA A 80 10.20 11.81 -4.53
N ILE A 81 8.93 11.90 -4.96
CA ILE A 81 8.42 11.23 -6.16
C ILE A 81 9.14 11.69 -7.42
N ASP A 82 9.40 13.00 -7.51
CA ASP A 82 10.26 13.57 -8.54
C ASP A 82 11.68 13.69 -7.98
N PRO A 83 12.66 12.98 -8.56
CA PRO A 83 14.04 13.03 -8.11
C PRO A 83 14.65 14.44 -8.12
N ALA A 84 14.10 15.36 -8.91
CA ALA A 84 14.57 16.75 -8.95
C ALA A 84 14.33 17.53 -7.64
N PHE A 85 13.40 17.07 -6.80
CA PHE A 85 13.09 17.68 -5.50
C PHE A 85 13.62 16.85 -4.33
N ARG A 86 14.50 15.88 -4.57
CA ARG A 86 15.08 15.06 -3.50
C ARG A 86 16.06 15.87 -2.67
N GLU A 87 15.86 15.85 -1.36
CA GLU A 87 16.73 16.46 -0.36
C GLU A 87 17.57 15.41 0.39
N ASP A 88 18.65 15.85 1.04
CA ASP A 88 19.46 15.00 1.89
C ASP A 88 18.64 14.55 3.11
N GLY A 89 18.44 13.23 3.24
CA GLY A 89 17.62 12.63 4.29
C GLY A 89 16.26 12.13 3.83
N ASP A 90 15.86 12.43 2.58
CA ASP A 90 14.67 11.83 1.99
C ASP A 90 14.81 10.32 1.85
N THR A 91 13.68 9.62 1.94
CA THR A 91 13.60 8.19 1.65
C THR A 91 14.08 7.93 0.23
N THR A 92 15.04 7.03 0.10
CA THR A 92 15.57 6.58 -1.19
C THR A 92 14.71 5.49 -1.82
N ASP A 93 14.88 5.27 -3.12
CA ASP A 93 14.27 4.14 -3.86
C ASP A 93 14.53 2.79 -3.18
N ALA A 94 15.75 2.58 -2.65
CA ALA A 94 16.14 1.34 -1.99
C ALA A 94 15.48 1.18 -0.61
N GLU A 95 15.42 2.25 0.18
CA GLU A 95 14.73 2.24 1.48
C GLU A 95 13.24 2.04 1.32
N LEU A 96 12.62 2.68 0.32
CA LEU A 96 11.20 2.47 0.01
C LEU A 96 10.93 1.00 -0.34
N LEU A 97 11.78 0.38 -1.16
CA LEU A 97 11.68 -1.04 -1.50
C LEU A 97 11.83 -1.93 -0.26
N ASP A 98 12.79 -1.66 0.61
CA ASP A 98 12.99 -2.41 1.86
C ASP A 98 11.78 -2.28 2.79
N ILE A 99 11.24 -1.08 2.96
CA ILE A 99 10.02 -0.84 3.73
C ILE A 99 8.86 -1.67 3.17
N VAL A 100 8.63 -1.63 1.85
CA VAL A 100 7.56 -2.40 1.20
C VAL A 100 7.75 -3.91 1.40
N ASN A 101 8.96 -4.43 1.25
CA ASN A 101 9.26 -5.84 1.46
C ASN A 101 9.00 -6.28 2.90
N ARG A 102 9.44 -5.50 3.90
CA ARG A 102 9.18 -5.78 5.31
C ARG A 102 7.70 -5.70 5.64
N THR A 103 6.98 -4.74 5.07
CA THR A 103 5.53 -4.62 5.26
C THR A 103 4.80 -5.82 4.67
N LEU A 104 5.16 -6.29 3.47
CA LEU A 104 4.58 -7.51 2.87
C LEU A 104 4.84 -8.74 3.73
N ALA A 105 6.08 -8.94 4.20
CA ALA A 105 6.42 -10.06 5.07
C ALA A 105 5.59 -10.06 6.37
N ARG A 106 5.35 -8.87 6.95
CA ARG A 106 4.47 -8.72 8.13
C ARG A 106 3.02 -9.05 7.81
N ILE A 107 2.51 -8.62 6.66
CA ILE A 107 1.13 -8.90 6.21
C ILE A 107 0.92 -10.40 5.99
N ASP A 108 1.88 -11.08 5.37
CA ASP A 108 1.80 -12.51 5.03
C ASP A 108 2.10 -13.43 6.21
N GLY A 109 2.51 -12.88 7.36
CA GLY A 109 2.87 -13.65 8.57
C GLY A 109 4.23 -14.36 8.46
N THR A 110 5.01 -14.09 7.43
CA THR A 110 6.39 -14.58 7.24
C THR A 110 7.44 -13.72 7.96
N GLY A 111 7.06 -12.54 8.44
CA GLY A 111 7.89 -11.68 9.28
C GLY A 111 7.83 -12.06 10.75
N MET A 112 8.32 -13.25 11.11
CA MET A 112 8.59 -13.60 12.50
C MET A 112 9.71 -14.65 12.63
N LYS A 113 10.95 -14.18 12.69
CA LYS A 113 11.97 -14.69 13.62
C LYS A 113 13.08 -13.66 13.82
#